data_AF-R1EBD7-F1
#
_entry.id   AF-R1EBD7-F1
#
_cell.length_a   1.000
_cell.length_b   1.000
_cell.length_c   1.000
_cell.angle_alpha   90.00
_cell.angle_beta   90.00
_cell.angle_gamma   90.00
#
_symmetry.space_group_name_H-M   'P 1'
#
loop_
_entity.id
_entity.type
_entity.pdbx_description
1 polymer ?
#
loop_
_entity_poly.entity_id
_entity_poly.type
_entity_poly.pdbx_seq_one_letter_code
_entity_poly.pdbx_strand_id
1 'polypeptide(L)'
;MYKNIANQIAAGLTTMTITEALGILTTGENSQTNSNPRNPTTPIYPQKAPGDAPYSLSEQALRAAIYIPPSFTYGRKPPTILVPGTGSYGGINFASNLRKLLTDVPYADPVWLNVPGALLGDAQANAEHVAYAINYVSGIAGARNVSVVSWSQGGLDAQWALTYWPSTRRLVSDLVPVSADLHGTVLANAICLSPGGTGLGLGPCAPSVVQQEYSSRFVAVLRARGGADAYVPTTSLFSGFLDEIVQPQSGAAASAFVGDARGIGVTNTEVQVVCKGQPAGGLYTHESMLLNPLTYALVVDALTHEGPGQVGRLDLASVCSSVLAPGLGLQDLLETEGLVVLAAALLLTYPDKRLVEPGLMAYATS
;
A
#
# COMPACT_ATOMS: atom_id res chain seq x y z
N MET A 1 -12.18 5.51 -12.65
CA MET A 1 -12.01 6.63 -11.70
C MET A 1 -13.06 7.76 -11.79
N TYR A 2 -13.03 8.71 -12.75
CA TYR A 2 -13.85 9.95 -12.69
C TYR A 2 -15.37 9.74 -12.60
N LYS A 3 -15.90 8.77 -13.36
CA LYS A 3 -17.32 8.38 -13.27
C LYS A 3 -17.64 7.81 -11.89
N ASN A 4 -16.71 7.06 -11.27
CA ASN A 4 -16.89 6.52 -9.92
C ASN A 4 -16.94 7.67 -8.89
N ILE A 5 -15.97 8.59 -8.93
CA ILE A 5 -15.93 9.78 -8.07
C ILE A 5 -17.20 10.62 -8.23
N ALA A 6 -17.60 10.94 -9.46
CA ALA A 6 -18.78 11.74 -9.72
C ALA A 6 -20.05 11.04 -9.20
N ASN A 7 -20.15 9.72 -9.38
CA ASN A 7 -21.26 8.93 -8.86
C ASN A 7 -21.26 8.89 -7.32
N GLN A 8 -20.10 8.72 -6.68
CA GLN A 8 -19.99 8.72 -5.21
C GLN A 8 -20.41 10.07 -4.61
N ILE A 9 -19.95 11.17 -5.20
CA ILE A 9 -20.36 12.53 -4.80
C ILE A 9 -21.86 12.72 -5.03
N ALA A 10 -22.37 12.35 -6.22
CA ALA A 10 -23.79 12.51 -6.55
C ALA A 10 -24.72 11.64 -5.68
N ALA A 11 -24.25 10.48 -5.25
CA ALA A 11 -24.97 9.57 -4.35
C ALA A 11 -24.86 9.97 -2.88
N GLY A 12 -24.07 11.00 -2.53
CA GLY A 12 -23.85 11.41 -1.15
C GLY A 12 -23.11 10.35 -0.32
N LEU A 13 -22.30 9.50 -0.96
CA LEU A 13 -21.56 8.40 -0.33
C LEU A 13 -20.43 8.93 0.59
N THR A 14 -20.08 10.21 0.49
CA THR A 14 -19.24 10.93 1.45
C THR A 14 -19.97 12.17 1.98
N THR A 15 -19.91 12.38 3.30
CA THR A 15 -20.47 13.56 3.97
C THR A 15 -19.44 14.68 4.15
N MET A 16 -18.16 14.43 3.86
CA MET A 16 -17.09 15.40 4.04
C MET A 16 -16.99 16.35 2.84
N THR A 17 -16.96 17.65 3.12
CA THR A 17 -16.58 18.63 2.09
C THR A 17 -15.10 18.52 1.75
N ILE A 18 -14.71 18.96 0.55
CA ILE A 18 -13.29 19.00 0.13
C ILE A 18 -12.44 19.83 1.11
N THR A 19 -13.00 20.91 1.66
CA THR A 19 -12.29 21.77 2.62
C THR A 19 -12.06 21.07 3.96
N GLU A 20 -13.07 20.36 4.47
CA GLU A 20 -12.94 19.56 5.70
C GLU A 20 -11.96 18.41 5.52
N ALA A 21 -12.02 17.75 4.35
CA ALA A 21 -11.04 16.76 3.94
C ALA A 21 -9.62 17.32 3.99
N LEU A 22 -9.36 18.45 3.32
CA LEU A 22 -8.03 19.07 3.29
C LEU A 22 -7.51 19.46 4.69
N GLY A 23 -8.39 19.80 5.65
CA GLY A 23 -8.01 20.08 7.04
C GLY A 23 -7.69 18.84 7.89
N ILE A 24 -8.27 17.69 7.57
CA ILE A 24 -8.10 16.42 8.32
C ILE A 24 -6.86 15.63 7.86
N LEU A 25 -6.36 15.91 6.65
CA LEU A 25 -5.40 15.05 5.97
C LEU A 25 -3.96 15.06 6.52
N THR A 26 -3.54 16.00 7.36
CA THR A 26 -2.16 16.03 7.87
C THR A 26 -2.05 16.22 9.39
N THR A 27 -3.14 16.02 10.12
CA THR A 27 -3.18 16.15 11.58
C THR A 27 -3.56 14.83 12.24
N GLY A 28 -3.36 14.71 13.56
CA GLY A 28 -3.69 13.50 14.33
C GLY A 28 -3.03 12.24 13.75
N GLU A 29 -3.85 11.23 13.46
CA GLU A 29 -3.41 9.97 12.88
C GLU A 29 -2.82 10.08 11.46
N ASN A 30 -3.03 11.21 10.76
CA ASN A 30 -2.43 11.49 9.44
C ASN A 30 -1.19 12.39 9.52
N SER A 31 -0.70 12.69 10.72
CA SER A 31 0.48 13.55 10.91
C SER A 31 1.71 13.01 10.16
N GLN A 32 2.43 13.91 9.50
CA GLN A 32 3.71 13.64 8.81
C GLN A 32 4.93 14.08 9.64
N THR A 33 4.69 14.68 10.80
CA THR A 33 5.72 15.28 11.67
C THR A 33 5.68 14.61 13.04
N ASN A 34 5.60 13.28 13.08
CA ASN A 34 5.53 12.52 14.33
C ASN A 34 6.84 12.59 15.11
N SER A 35 6.74 12.62 16.44
CA SER A 35 7.90 12.54 17.33
C SER A 35 8.07 11.09 17.81
N ASN A 36 9.07 10.42 17.25
CA ASN A 36 9.41 9.04 17.59
C ASN A 36 10.79 9.00 18.29
N PRO A 37 10.85 9.13 19.63
CA PRO A 37 12.12 9.33 20.36
C PRO A 37 12.91 8.04 20.61
N ARG A 38 12.28 6.87 20.49
CA ARG A 38 12.93 5.59 20.78
C ARG A 38 13.91 5.24 19.67
N ASN A 39 15.18 5.04 20.01
CA ASN A 39 16.19 4.65 19.04
C ASN A 39 16.34 3.12 18.95
N PRO A 40 16.57 2.57 17.75
CA PRO A 40 17.07 1.21 17.58
C PRO A 40 18.38 0.99 18.34
N THR A 41 18.62 -0.23 18.83
CA THR A 41 19.87 -0.59 19.53
C THR A 41 21.09 -0.62 18.61
N THR A 42 20.87 -0.89 17.32
CA THR A 42 21.90 -0.88 16.29
C THR A 42 21.61 0.24 15.29
N PRO A 43 22.63 0.96 14.79
CA PRO A 43 22.41 1.98 13.78
C PRO A 43 21.76 1.40 12.52
N ILE A 44 20.74 2.11 12.01
CA ILE A 44 20.03 1.75 10.77
C ILE A 44 20.19 2.81 9.67
N TYR A 45 20.80 3.95 10.01
CA TYR A 45 21.03 5.10 9.15
C TYR A 45 22.47 5.61 9.38
N PRO A 46 23.19 6.10 8.34
CA PRO A 46 22.77 6.27 6.95
C PRO A 46 22.70 4.96 6.16
N GLN A 47 23.23 3.86 6.71
CA GLN A 47 23.22 2.55 6.07
C GLN A 47 23.16 1.48 7.15
N LYS A 48 22.25 0.50 7.02
CA LYS A 48 22.13 -0.60 7.98
C LYS A 48 23.04 -1.78 7.63
N ALA A 49 23.17 -2.11 6.34
CA ALA A 49 24.08 -3.14 5.88
C ALA A 49 24.79 -2.73 4.57
N PRO A 50 26.01 -3.26 4.31
CA PRO A 50 26.63 -3.13 3.01
C PRO A 50 25.70 -3.66 1.91
N GLY A 51 25.50 -2.86 0.87
CA GLY A 51 24.60 -3.19 -0.25
C GLY A 51 23.20 -2.57 -0.16
N ASP A 52 22.83 -1.95 0.97
CA ASP A 52 21.67 -1.05 1.00
C ASP A 52 21.97 0.20 0.16
N ALA A 53 20.97 0.63 -0.63
CA ALA A 53 20.99 1.90 -1.32
C ALA A 53 21.13 3.08 -0.34
N PRO A 54 21.80 4.18 -0.75
CA PRO A 54 21.85 5.37 0.08
C PRO A 54 20.47 6.02 0.17
N TYR A 55 20.10 6.49 1.35
CA TYR A 55 18.94 7.37 1.51
C TYR A 55 19.26 8.76 0.95
N SER A 56 18.32 9.34 0.19
CA SER A 56 18.37 10.74 -0.23
C SER A 56 17.69 11.66 0.80
N LEU A 57 16.80 11.11 1.62
CA LEU A 57 16.08 11.82 2.68
C LEU A 57 16.84 11.79 4.00
N SER A 58 16.65 12.83 4.82
CA SER A 58 17.22 12.85 6.17
C SER A 58 16.53 11.82 7.07
N GLU A 59 17.27 11.28 8.04
CA GLU A 59 16.70 10.36 9.03
C GLU A 59 15.48 10.96 9.75
N GLN A 60 15.52 12.26 10.05
CA GLN A 60 14.40 12.96 10.68
C GLN A 60 13.15 12.93 9.80
N ALA A 61 13.28 13.20 8.49
CA ALA A 61 12.14 13.17 7.58
C ALA A 61 11.57 11.75 7.42
N LEU A 62 12.45 10.75 7.31
CA LEU A 62 12.07 9.34 7.21
C LEU A 62 11.30 8.89 8.46
N ARG A 63 11.84 9.20 9.65
CA ARG A 63 11.28 8.79 10.94
C ARG A 63 9.97 9.50 11.28
N ALA A 64 9.84 10.77 10.89
CA ALA A 64 8.66 11.58 11.21
C ALA A 64 7.39 11.13 10.47
N ALA A 65 7.54 10.45 9.32
CA ALA A 65 6.42 9.88 8.57
C ALA A 65 5.76 8.67 9.26
N ILE A 66 6.40 8.07 10.27
CA ILE A 66 5.89 6.87 10.95
C ILE A 66 4.96 7.30 12.08
N TYR A 67 3.70 6.91 12.02
CA TYR A 67 2.78 7.05 13.14
C TYR A 67 2.81 5.78 14.00
N ILE A 68 3.20 5.94 15.26
CA ILE A 68 3.21 4.86 16.27
C ILE A 68 2.08 5.15 17.27
N PRO A 69 1.01 4.34 17.30
CA PRO A 69 -0.06 4.52 18.27
C PRO A 69 0.45 4.40 19.71
N PRO A 70 -0.16 5.09 20.68
CA PRO A 70 0.15 4.92 22.11
C PRO A 70 0.00 3.47 22.60
N SER A 71 -0.85 2.66 21.94
CA SER A 71 -1.08 1.25 22.24
C SER A 71 -0.02 0.30 21.67
N PHE A 72 0.91 0.79 20.84
CA PHE A 72 1.98 -0.03 20.27
C PHE A 72 2.86 -0.63 21.38
N THR A 73 3.09 -1.92 21.30
CA THR A 73 3.65 -2.71 22.40
C THR A 73 5.15 -2.96 22.29
N TYR A 74 5.79 -2.45 21.24
CA TYR A 74 7.24 -2.55 21.02
C TYR A 74 7.76 -3.99 21.06
N GLY A 75 7.08 -4.89 20.35
CA GLY A 75 7.53 -6.27 20.13
C GLY A 75 6.94 -7.33 21.07
N ARG A 76 5.99 -6.95 21.95
CA ARG A 76 5.16 -7.94 22.67
C ARG A 76 4.15 -8.60 21.74
N LYS A 77 3.53 -7.81 20.87
CA LYS A 77 2.78 -8.28 19.70
C LYS A 77 3.64 -8.11 18.43
N PRO A 78 3.48 -8.95 17.39
CA PRO A 78 4.20 -8.81 16.13
C PRO A 78 3.93 -7.43 15.49
N PRO A 79 4.95 -6.60 15.20
CA PRO A 79 4.73 -5.31 14.56
C PRO A 79 4.21 -5.47 13.12
N THR A 80 3.21 -4.67 12.76
CA THR A 80 2.62 -4.67 11.41
C THR A 80 2.68 -3.27 10.83
N ILE A 81 3.42 -3.07 9.75
CA ILE A 81 3.56 -1.78 9.07
C ILE A 81 2.50 -1.68 7.99
N LEU A 82 1.64 -0.66 8.07
CA LEU A 82 0.64 -0.36 7.06
C LEU A 82 1.14 0.73 6.12
N VAL A 83 1.26 0.40 4.83
CA VAL A 83 1.75 1.32 3.79
C VAL A 83 0.58 1.76 2.89
N PRO A 84 0.21 3.05 2.89
CA PRO A 84 -0.95 3.53 2.14
C PRO A 84 -0.71 3.56 0.63
N GLY A 85 -1.74 3.92 -0.12
CA GLY A 85 -1.74 4.06 -1.57
C GLY A 85 -1.59 5.49 -2.07
N THR A 86 -1.62 5.64 -3.39
CA THR A 86 -1.53 6.93 -4.10
C THR A 86 -2.57 7.91 -3.60
N GLY A 87 -2.14 9.12 -3.22
CA GLY A 87 -3.03 10.17 -2.76
C GLY A 87 -3.65 9.88 -1.40
N SER A 88 -2.98 9.11 -0.53
CA SER A 88 -3.50 8.79 0.80
C SER A 88 -2.42 8.81 1.89
N TYR A 89 -2.88 8.92 3.14
CA TYR A 89 -2.05 8.80 4.35
C TYR A 89 -2.51 7.57 5.13
N GLY A 90 -1.59 6.85 5.76
CA GLY A 90 -1.88 5.57 6.44
C GLY A 90 -3.01 5.65 7.47
N GLY A 91 -3.12 6.77 8.19
CA GLY A 91 -4.16 6.95 9.21
C GLY A 91 -5.56 6.78 8.64
N ILE A 92 -5.92 7.61 7.66
CA ILE A 92 -7.21 7.59 6.99
C ILE A 92 -7.37 6.38 6.06
N ASN A 93 -6.30 5.97 5.37
CA ASN A 93 -6.36 4.86 4.43
C ASN A 93 -6.84 3.56 5.09
N PHE A 94 -6.40 3.30 6.31
CA PHE A 94 -6.66 2.04 6.99
C PHE A 94 -7.68 2.13 8.12
N ALA A 95 -8.10 3.34 8.52
CA ALA A 95 -8.96 3.59 9.70
C ALA A 95 -10.18 2.68 9.78
N SER A 96 -10.84 2.50 8.65
CA SER A 96 -12.16 1.88 8.58
C SER A 96 -12.13 0.55 7.83
N ASN A 97 -10.99 -0.14 7.84
CA ASN A 97 -10.82 -1.42 7.17
C ASN A 97 -9.81 -2.32 7.92
N LEU A 98 -8.68 -2.70 7.29
CA LEU A 98 -7.73 -3.65 7.85
C LEU A 98 -7.15 -3.19 9.19
N ARG A 99 -6.84 -1.90 9.41
CA ARG A 99 -6.34 -1.45 10.72
C ARG A 99 -7.35 -1.68 11.82
N LYS A 100 -8.63 -1.38 11.57
CA LYS A 100 -9.71 -1.62 12.54
C LYS A 100 -9.75 -3.07 12.99
N LEU A 101 -9.59 -4.00 12.06
CA LEU A 101 -9.62 -5.44 12.35
C LEU A 101 -8.31 -5.98 12.96
N LEU A 102 -7.17 -5.36 12.64
CA LEU A 102 -5.86 -5.73 13.16
C LEU A 102 -5.49 -5.03 14.48
N THR A 103 -6.35 -4.16 14.99
CA THR A 103 -6.16 -3.50 16.29
C THR A 103 -6.59 -4.42 17.41
N ASP A 104 -5.86 -4.42 18.53
CA ASP A 104 -6.15 -5.20 19.74
C ASP A 104 -6.22 -6.74 19.57
N VAL A 105 -5.62 -7.28 18.52
CA VAL A 105 -5.41 -8.72 18.31
C VAL A 105 -4.01 -9.14 18.73
N PRO A 106 -3.77 -10.39 19.16
CA PRO A 106 -2.46 -10.82 19.67
C PRO A 106 -1.38 -10.99 18.58
N TYR A 107 -1.77 -11.11 17.31
CA TYR A 107 -0.90 -11.40 16.18
C TYR A 107 -0.53 -10.16 15.33
N ALA A 108 -0.98 -8.97 15.72
CA ALA A 108 -0.66 -7.73 15.00
C ALA A 108 -0.51 -6.54 15.95
N ASP A 109 0.39 -5.63 15.57
CA ASP A 109 0.62 -4.38 16.27
C ASP A 109 0.80 -3.26 15.25
N PRO A 110 -0.31 -2.69 14.75
CA PRO A 110 -0.29 -1.78 13.62
C PRO A 110 0.46 -0.47 13.92
N VAL A 111 1.37 -0.11 13.02
CA VAL A 111 1.90 1.24 12.81
C VAL A 111 1.69 1.60 11.35
N TRP A 112 1.67 2.87 10.99
CA TRP A 112 1.40 3.24 9.60
C TRP A 112 2.23 4.41 9.13
N LEU A 113 2.37 4.50 7.81
CA LEU A 113 3.15 5.54 7.16
C LEU A 113 2.26 6.66 6.65
N ASN A 114 2.61 7.88 6.99
CA ASN A 114 2.06 9.11 6.44
C ASN A 114 3.17 9.80 5.63
N VAL A 115 3.47 9.22 4.46
CA VAL A 115 4.53 9.75 3.57
C VAL A 115 4.15 11.17 3.12
N PRO A 116 5.06 12.17 3.26
CA PRO A 116 4.78 13.54 2.86
C PRO A 116 4.27 13.64 1.42
N GLY A 117 3.25 14.48 1.21
CA GLY A 117 2.59 14.59 -0.10
C GLY A 117 1.72 13.40 -0.48
N ALA A 118 1.36 12.52 0.46
CA ALA A 118 0.42 11.41 0.26
C ALA A 118 0.83 10.45 -0.87
N LEU A 119 2.13 10.10 -0.92
CA LEU A 119 2.71 9.26 -1.98
C LEU A 119 2.58 9.84 -3.40
N LEU A 120 2.41 11.16 -3.54
CA LEU A 120 2.35 11.82 -4.85
C LEU A 120 3.73 12.26 -5.37
N GLY A 121 4.76 12.25 -4.51
CA GLY A 121 6.15 12.52 -4.89
C GLY A 121 6.78 11.38 -5.71
N ASP A 122 8.08 11.47 -5.98
CA ASP A 122 8.83 10.40 -6.64
C ASP A 122 8.72 9.09 -5.84
N ALA A 123 8.21 8.03 -6.47
CA ALA A 123 8.00 6.71 -5.85
C ALA A 123 9.30 6.11 -5.30
N GLN A 124 10.46 6.47 -5.87
CA GLN A 124 11.77 6.04 -5.35
C GLN A 124 12.05 6.64 -3.96
N ALA A 125 11.64 7.90 -3.73
CA ALA A 125 11.74 8.56 -2.44
C ALA A 125 10.63 8.11 -1.48
N ASN A 126 9.42 7.81 -1.98
CA ASN A 126 8.36 7.22 -1.17
C ASN A 126 8.81 5.86 -0.59
N ALA A 127 9.46 5.03 -1.42
CA ALA A 127 10.03 3.74 -1.00
C ALA A 127 11.12 3.85 0.07
N GLU A 128 11.86 4.96 0.15
CA GLU A 128 12.81 5.20 1.24
C GLU A 128 12.12 5.21 2.61
N HIS A 129 10.91 5.77 2.71
CA HIS A 129 10.14 5.74 3.95
C HIS A 129 9.77 4.31 4.35
N VAL A 130 9.44 3.44 3.39
CA VAL A 130 9.14 2.03 3.66
C VAL A 130 10.38 1.28 4.12
N ALA A 131 11.52 1.44 3.42
CA ALA A 131 12.79 0.83 3.80
C ALA A 131 13.24 1.25 5.20
N TYR A 132 13.14 2.54 5.51
CA TYR A 132 13.46 3.07 6.83
C TYR A 132 12.50 2.53 7.88
N ALA A 133 11.19 2.52 7.61
CA ALA A 133 10.18 2.04 8.56
C ALA A 133 10.37 0.58 8.93
N ILE A 134 10.66 -0.31 7.97
CA ILE A 134 10.94 -1.73 8.24
C ILE A 134 12.10 -1.86 9.23
N ASN A 135 13.20 -1.17 8.96
CA ASN A 135 14.40 -1.21 9.80
C ASN A 135 14.17 -0.57 11.17
N TYR A 136 13.47 0.56 11.22
CA TYR A 136 13.20 1.32 12.43
C TYR A 136 12.22 0.61 13.36
N VAL A 137 11.07 0.18 12.84
CA VAL A 137 10.02 -0.49 13.64
C VAL A 137 10.55 -1.81 14.21
N SER A 138 11.26 -2.61 13.40
CA SER A 138 11.94 -3.80 13.89
C SER A 138 12.95 -3.46 14.99
N GLY A 139 13.78 -2.43 14.77
CA GLY A 139 14.83 -2.01 15.70
C GLY A 139 14.29 -1.57 17.06
N ILE A 140 13.20 -0.79 17.09
CA ILE A 140 12.57 -0.34 18.34
C ILE A 140 11.73 -1.44 19.01
N ALA A 141 11.31 -2.46 18.26
CA ALA A 141 10.59 -3.64 18.74
C ALA A 141 11.52 -4.78 19.18
N GLY A 142 12.79 -4.49 19.46
CA GLY A 142 13.74 -5.49 19.96
C GLY A 142 14.24 -6.46 18.89
N ALA A 143 14.42 -5.98 17.65
CA ALA A 143 14.82 -6.77 16.49
C ALA A 143 13.83 -7.89 16.12
N ARG A 144 12.55 -7.72 16.49
CA ARG A 144 11.47 -8.56 15.98
C ARG A 144 11.29 -8.34 14.48
N ASN A 145 10.98 -9.40 13.75
CA ASN A 145 10.51 -9.26 12.38
C ASN A 145 9.16 -8.52 12.37
N VAL A 146 8.91 -7.81 11.28
CA VAL A 146 7.70 -7.04 11.02
C VAL A 146 6.96 -7.69 9.86
N SER A 147 5.65 -7.50 9.80
CA SER A 147 4.88 -7.78 8.59
C SER A 147 4.53 -6.46 7.92
N VAL A 148 4.44 -6.45 6.59
CA VAL A 148 4.08 -5.26 5.81
C VAL A 148 2.77 -5.53 5.09
N VAL A 149 1.73 -4.79 5.44
CA VAL A 149 0.45 -4.80 4.71
C VAL A 149 0.38 -3.50 3.93
N SER A 150 0.16 -3.58 2.63
CA SER A 150 0.18 -2.40 1.76
C SER A 150 -1.04 -2.34 0.86
N TRP A 151 -1.34 -1.14 0.37
CA TRP A 151 -2.42 -0.93 -0.60
C TRP A 151 -1.92 -0.13 -1.79
N SER A 152 -2.35 -0.50 -3.00
CA SER A 152 -2.06 0.26 -4.22
C SER A 152 -0.54 0.47 -4.42
N GLN A 153 -0.09 1.70 -4.71
CA GLN A 153 1.32 2.09 -4.79
C GLN A 153 2.16 1.66 -3.58
N GLY A 154 1.57 1.52 -2.38
CA GLY A 154 2.31 1.02 -1.22
C GLY A 154 2.96 -0.34 -1.45
N GLY A 155 2.38 -1.17 -2.33
CA GLY A 155 2.97 -2.43 -2.77
C GLY A 155 4.21 -2.23 -3.66
N LEU A 156 4.16 -1.27 -4.59
CA LEU A 156 5.32 -0.86 -5.39
C LEU A 156 6.44 -0.31 -4.50
N ASP A 157 6.11 0.56 -3.55
CA ASP A 157 7.07 1.16 -2.63
C ASP A 157 7.73 0.11 -1.74
N ALA A 158 6.94 -0.83 -1.21
CA ALA A 158 7.45 -1.96 -0.43
C ALA A 158 8.36 -2.88 -1.26
N GLN A 159 7.97 -3.20 -2.49
CA GLN A 159 8.77 -4.05 -3.37
C GLN A 159 10.05 -3.35 -3.83
N TRP A 160 10.02 -2.03 -4.07
CA TRP A 160 11.20 -1.22 -4.33
C TRP A 160 12.15 -1.20 -3.13
N ALA A 161 11.61 -0.99 -1.92
CA ALA A 161 12.38 -1.06 -0.68
C ALA A 161 13.08 -2.43 -0.51
N LEU A 162 12.36 -3.53 -0.74
CA LEU A 162 12.94 -4.88 -0.68
C LEU A 162 13.99 -5.12 -1.78
N THR A 163 13.83 -4.50 -2.95
CA THR A 163 14.77 -4.61 -4.07
C THR A 163 16.10 -3.91 -3.75
N TYR A 164 16.04 -2.68 -3.24
CA TYR A 164 17.21 -1.80 -3.12
C TYR A 164 17.78 -1.62 -1.70
N TRP A 165 17.07 -2.03 -0.66
CA TRP A 165 17.58 -2.12 0.71
C TRP A 165 17.55 -3.58 1.20
N PRO A 166 18.47 -4.45 0.75
CA PRO A 166 18.46 -5.87 1.09
C PRO A 166 18.43 -6.17 2.59
N SER A 167 18.89 -5.25 3.45
CA SER A 167 18.85 -5.40 4.91
C SER A 167 17.44 -5.50 5.50
N THR A 168 16.42 -5.09 4.73
CA THR A 168 15.00 -5.18 5.09
C THR A 168 14.47 -6.61 4.96
N ARG A 169 14.96 -7.39 4.00
CA ARG A 169 14.41 -8.72 3.63
C ARG A 169 14.39 -9.69 4.80
N ARG A 170 15.46 -9.72 5.61
CA ARG A 170 15.55 -10.60 6.78
C ARG A 170 14.63 -10.20 7.94
N LEU A 171 14.11 -8.98 7.91
CA LEU A 171 13.24 -8.43 8.95
C LEU A 171 11.77 -8.51 8.58
N VAL A 172 11.42 -8.75 7.31
CA VAL A 172 10.02 -8.84 6.91
C VAL A 172 9.60 -10.31 6.93
N SER A 173 8.63 -10.66 7.77
CA SER A 173 8.05 -12.01 7.76
C SER A 173 7.16 -12.20 6.54
N ASP A 174 6.37 -11.18 6.20
CA ASP A 174 5.34 -11.22 5.18
C ASP A 174 5.15 -9.85 4.54
N LEU A 175 5.01 -9.85 3.22
CA LEU A 175 4.44 -8.74 2.46
C LEU A 175 3.04 -9.13 1.99
N VAL A 176 2.03 -8.35 2.34
CA VAL A 176 0.64 -8.55 1.94
C VAL A 176 0.16 -7.33 1.16
N PRO A 177 0.43 -7.27 -0.17
CA PRO A 177 -0.04 -6.19 -1.02
C PRO A 177 -1.49 -6.42 -1.45
N VAL A 178 -2.35 -5.43 -1.17
CA VAL A 178 -3.76 -5.40 -1.57
C VAL A 178 -3.93 -4.44 -2.73
N SER A 179 -4.49 -4.92 -3.84
CA SER A 179 -4.68 -4.15 -5.08
C SER A 179 -3.39 -3.47 -5.56
N ALA A 180 -2.23 -4.09 -5.35
CA ALA A 180 -0.97 -3.48 -5.77
C ALA A 180 -0.82 -3.48 -7.29
N ASP A 181 -0.04 -2.53 -7.77
CA ASP A 181 0.31 -2.33 -9.16
C ASP A 181 1.80 -2.61 -9.40
N LEU A 182 2.26 -3.82 -9.07
CA LEU A 182 3.68 -4.23 -9.20
C LEU A 182 4.20 -4.22 -10.65
N HIS A 183 3.30 -4.09 -11.63
CA HIS A 183 3.59 -3.85 -13.03
C HIS A 183 3.00 -2.53 -13.55
N GLY A 184 2.65 -1.60 -12.66
CA GLY A 184 1.94 -0.37 -12.99
C GLY A 184 0.53 -0.61 -13.54
N THR A 185 -0.04 0.38 -14.21
CA THR A 185 -1.37 0.32 -14.79
C THR A 185 -1.41 0.98 -16.16
N VAL A 186 -2.20 0.41 -17.07
CA VAL A 186 -2.47 1.03 -18.39
C VAL A 186 -3.41 2.24 -18.27
N LEU A 187 -4.02 2.45 -17.09
CA LEU A 187 -4.98 3.52 -16.82
C LEU A 187 -4.37 4.74 -16.14
N ALA A 188 -3.08 4.75 -15.79
CA ALA A 188 -2.42 5.84 -15.05
C ALA A 188 -2.61 7.20 -15.74
N ASN A 189 -2.44 7.26 -17.06
CA ASN A 189 -2.67 8.47 -17.86
C ASN A 189 -4.11 8.99 -17.80
N ALA A 190 -5.09 8.11 -17.56
CA ALA A 190 -6.50 8.47 -17.39
C ALA A 190 -6.84 8.95 -15.97
N ILE A 191 -5.88 8.92 -15.03
CA ILE A 191 -6.03 9.34 -13.64
C ILE A 191 -5.45 10.75 -13.41
N CYS A 192 -4.70 11.31 -14.37
CA CYS A 192 -4.08 12.62 -14.29
C CYS A 192 -5.09 13.77 -14.15
N LEU A 193 -5.33 14.20 -12.90
CA LEU A 193 -6.17 15.34 -12.56
C LEU A 193 -5.39 16.65 -12.66
N SER A 194 -5.75 17.52 -13.61
CA SER A 194 -5.19 18.87 -13.76
C SER A 194 -6.30 19.92 -13.76
N PRO A 195 -6.14 21.05 -13.04
CA PRO A 195 -7.02 22.21 -13.19
C PRO A 195 -7.02 22.67 -14.66
N GLY A 196 -8.20 22.67 -15.30
CA GLY A 196 -8.37 23.10 -16.69
C GLY A 196 -8.24 22.00 -17.77
N GLY A 197 -8.04 20.73 -17.40
CA GLY A 197 -8.05 19.61 -18.34
C GLY A 197 -9.46 19.11 -18.63
N THR A 198 -9.96 19.30 -19.86
CA THR A 198 -11.29 18.86 -20.31
C THR A 198 -11.25 17.53 -21.09
N GLY A 199 -10.16 16.76 -21.02
CA GLY A 199 -9.96 15.58 -21.88
C GLY A 199 -9.34 14.36 -21.18
N LEU A 200 -9.56 13.19 -21.78
CA LEU A 200 -8.85 11.93 -21.48
C LEU A 200 -7.43 11.98 -22.08
N GLY A 201 -6.40 12.11 -21.24
CA GLY A 201 -4.98 11.89 -21.59
C GLY A 201 -4.05 13.12 -21.64
N LEU A 202 -2.78 12.90 -21.24
CA LEU A 202 -1.57 13.74 -21.31
C LEU A 202 -1.61 15.14 -20.66
N GLY A 203 -2.44 15.33 -19.63
CA GLY A 203 -2.24 16.43 -18.68
C GLY A 203 -1.05 16.14 -17.76
N PRO A 204 -0.40 17.16 -17.16
CA PRO A 204 0.68 16.90 -16.21
C PRO A 204 0.11 16.21 -14.96
N CYS A 205 0.81 15.21 -14.42
CA CYS A 205 0.38 14.34 -13.32
C CYS A 205 1.34 14.44 -12.13
N ALA A 206 0.95 13.93 -10.97
CA ALA A 206 1.91 13.78 -9.88
C ALA A 206 3.05 12.81 -10.30
N PRO A 207 4.31 13.03 -9.89
CA PRO A 207 5.46 12.17 -10.20
C PRO A 207 5.18 10.67 -10.08
N SER A 208 4.64 10.20 -8.95
CA SER A 208 4.35 8.77 -8.74
C SER A 208 3.29 8.23 -9.69
N VAL A 209 2.33 9.04 -10.15
CA VAL A 209 1.30 8.58 -11.11
C VAL A 209 1.93 8.29 -12.46
N VAL A 210 2.88 9.13 -12.90
CA VAL A 210 3.65 8.87 -14.14
C VAL A 210 4.51 7.61 -13.98
N GLN A 211 5.10 7.40 -12.80
CA GLN A 211 5.89 6.20 -12.49
C GLN A 211 5.05 4.93 -12.37
N GLN A 212 3.76 5.03 -12.04
CA GLN A 212 2.81 3.90 -12.01
C GLN A 212 2.26 3.55 -13.39
N GLU A 213 2.64 4.24 -14.47
CA GLU A 213 2.32 3.77 -15.81
C GLU A 213 2.92 2.38 -16.07
N TYR A 214 2.15 1.50 -16.71
CA TYR A 214 2.55 0.11 -16.96
C TYR A 214 3.91 -0.02 -17.66
N SER A 215 4.24 0.93 -18.53
CA SER A 215 5.48 0.98 -19.31
C SER A 215 6.49 2.01 -18.80
N SER A 216 6.34 2.53 -17.58
CA SER A 216 7.29 3.50 -17.00
C SER A 216 8.68 2.88 -16.85
N ARG A 217 9.72 3.74 -16.83
CA ARG A 217 11.10 3.28 -16.58
C ARG A 217 11.25 2.76 -15.17
N PHE A 218 10.57 3.35 -14.19
CA PHE A 218 10.52 2.93 -12.80
C PHE A 218 10.03 1.48 -12.67
N VAL A 219 8.85 1.17 -13.21
CA VAL A 219 8.30 -0.20 -13.19
C VAL A 219 9.19 -1.16 -13.96
N ALA A 220 9.64 -0.77 -15.16
CA ALA A 220 10.51 -1.62 -15.97
C ALA A 220 11.81 -1.97 -15.24
N VAL A 221 12.44 -1.00 -14.58
CA VAL A 221 13.69 -1.20 -13.84
C VAL A 221 13.46 -2.00 -12.55
N LEU A 222 12.41 -1.71 -11.78
CA LEU A 222 12.05 -2.52 -10.62
C LEU A 222 11.96 -4.00 -10.99
N ARG A 223 11.18 -4.29 -12.04
CA ARG A 223 10.97 -5.66 -12.52
C ARG A 223 12.25 -6.29 -13.05
N ALA A 224 13.03 -5.57 -13.84
CA ALA A 224 14.30 -6.06 -14.40
C ALA A 224 15.37 -6.33 -13.32
N ARG A 225 15.31 -5.64 -12.17
CA ARG A 225 16.19 -5.88 -11.01
C ARG A 225 15.72 -7.01 -10.09
N GLY A 226 14.74 -7.79 -10.55
CA GLY A 226 14.19 -8.95 -9.84
C GLY A 226 13.03 -8.62 -8.92
N GLY A 227 12.50 -7.39 -8.97
CA GLY A 227 11.29 -6.99 -8.27
C GLY A 227 10.00 -7.54 -8.89
N ALA A 228 10.08 -8.23 -10.03
CA ALA A 228 8.96 -9.02 -10.57
C ALA A 228 8.68 -10.28 -9.74
N ASP A 229 9.65 -10.72 -8.93
CA ASP A 229 9.56 -11.87 -8.04
C ASP A 229 9.65 -11.43 -6.58
N ALA A 230 9.01 -12.17 -5.69
CA ALA A 230 9.01 -11.90 -4.27
C ALA A 230 10.42 -12.00 -3.65
N TYR A 231 10.71 -11.13 -2.68
CA TYR A 231 11.94 -11.20 -1.86
C TYR A 231 11.71 -11.79 -0.47
N VAL A 232 10.45 -11.81 -0.03
CA VAL A 232 9.95 -12.29 1.26
C VAL A 232 8.61 -12.99 1.01
N PRO A 233 8.10 -13.84 1.93
CA PRO A 233 6.79 -14.45 1.76
C PRO A 233 5.74 -13.40 1.36
N THR A 234 5.06 -13.61 0.23
CA THR A 234 4.19 -12.56 -0.35
C THR A 234 2.79 -13.09 -0.64
N THR A 235 1.77 -12.41 -0.11
CA THR A 235 0.35 -12.72 -0.30
C THR A 235 -0.32 -11.60 -1.06
N SER A 236 -0.29 -11.67 -2.39
CA SER A 236 -0.88 -10.65 -3.27
C SER A 236 -2.38 -10.86 -3.43
N LEU A 237 -3.17 -9.82 -3.17
CA LEU A 237 -4.63 -9.87 -3.09
C LEU A 237 -5.23 -8.84 -4.05
N PHE A 238 -6.06 -9.27 -5.01
CA PHE A 238 -6.57 -8.35 -6.04
C PHE A 238 -7.95 -8.76 -6.59
N SER A 239 -8.59 -7.80 -7.27
CA SER A 239 -9.89 -7.95 -7.93
C SER A 239 -9.72 -7.81 -9.44
N GLY A 240 -9.96 -8.88 -10.19
CA GLY A 240 -9.85 -8.85 -11.65
C GLY A 240 -11.07 -8.29 -12.36
N PHE A 241 -12.20 -8.19 -11.66
CA PHE A 241 -13.47 -7.80 -12.25
C PHE A 241 -13.78 -6.31 -12.14
N LEU A 242 -13.33 -5.62 -11.06
CA LEU A 242 -13.68 -4.22 -10.84
C LEU A 242 -12.57 -3.35 -10.23
N ASP A 243 -11.28 -3.68 -10.36
CA ASP A 243 -10.24 -2.68 -10.05
C ASP A 243 -10.26 -1.56 -11.12
N GLU A 244 -10.81 -0.39 -10.77
CA GLU A 244 -11.02 0.71 -11.72
C GLU A 244 -9.83 1.66 -11.86
N ILE A 245 -8.73 1.34 -11.18
CA ILE A 245 -7.49 2.13 -11.11
C ILE A 245 -6.33 1.35 -11.74
N VAL A 246 -6.19 0.07 -11.39
CA VAL A 246 -5.12 -0.80 -11.85
C VAL A 246 -5.67 -1.79 -12.86
N GLN A 247 -5.14 -1.75 -14.08
CA GLN A 247 -5.40 -2.75 -15.10
C GLN A 247 -4.14 -3.06 -15.91
N PRO A 248 -3.97 -4.31 -16.38
CA PRO A 248 -4.81 -5.48 -16.11
C PRO A 248 -4.72 -5.97 -14.66
N GLN A 249 -5.81 -6.56 -14.11
CA GLN A 249 -5.83 -7.16 -12.76
C GLN A 249 -6.41 -8.58 -12.72
N SER A 250 -6.37 -9.35 -13.81
CA SER A 250 -6.87 -10.73 -13.82
C SER A 250 -5.82 -11.74 -14.31
N GLY A 251 -5.84 -12.92 -13.69
CA GLY A 251 -4.95 -14.03 -14.00
C GLY A 251 -3.46 -13.71 -13.80
N ALA A 252 -2.60 -14.48 -14.47
CA ALA A 252 -1.14 -14.29 -14.41
C ALA A 252 -0.65 -12.99 -15.06
N ALA A 253 -1.52 -12.28 -15.80
CA ALA A 253 -1.22 -10.97 -16.38
C ALA A 253 -1.57 -9.82 -15.44
N ALA A 254 -2.22 -10.07 -14.30
CA ALA A 254 -2.56 -9.06 -13.31
C ALA A 254 -1.31 -8.27 -12.88
N SER A 255 -1.44 -6.95 -12.76
CA SER A 255 -0.35 -6.10 -12.29
C SER A 255 0.08 -6.45 -10.87
N ALA A 256 -0.86 -6.86 -10.03
CA ALA A 256 -0.61 -7.36 -8.68
C ALA A 256 0.14 -8.71 -8.65
N PHE A 257 0.22 -9.43 -9.77
CA PHE A 257 0.85 -10.75 -9.81
C PHE A 257 2.36 -10.65 -9.55
N VAL A 258 2.84 -11.41 -8.57
CA VAL A 258 4.26 -11.52 -8.23
C VAL A 258 4.75 -12.95 -8.47
N GLY A 259 5.95 -13.08 -9.04
CA GLY A 259 6.61 -14.37 -9.25
C GLY A 259 7.32 -14.90 -8.00
N ASP A 260 7.74 -16.16 -8.04
CA ASP A 260 8.49 -16.81 -6.95
C ASP A 260 9.76 -17.51 -7.45
N ALA A 261 10.53 -16.85 -8.33
CA ALA A 261 11.81 -17.40 -8.82
C ALA A 261 12.82 -17.70 -7.69
N ARG A 262 12.60 -17.16 -6.48
CA ARG A 262 13.46 -17.34 -5.31
C ARG A 262 12.99 -18.46 -4.37
N GLY A 263 11.82 -19.06 -4.60
CA GLY A 263 11.26 -20.11 -3.75
C GLY A 263 10.99 -19.67 -2.30
N ILE A 264 10.59 -18.41 -2.13
CA ILE A 264 10.32 -17.80 -0.82
C ILE A 264 8.87 -18.04 -0.38
N GLY A 265 8.01 -18.42 -1.32
CA GLY A 265 6.59 -18.66 -1.11
C GLY A 265 5.76 -17.45 -1.53
N VAL A 266 4.89 -17.67 -2.50
CA VAL A 266 3.94 -16.66 -2.99
C VAL A 266 2.54 -17.24 -3.10
N THR A 267 1.56 -16.44 -2.70
CA THR A 267 0.14 -16.65 -3.00
C THR A 267 -0.38 -15.44 -3.77
N ASN A 268 -0.86 -15.65 -5.00
CA ASN A 268 -1.57 -14.65 -5.79
C ASN A 268 -3.06 -14.99 -5.78
N THR A 269 -3.88 -14.12 -5.20
CA THR A 269 -5.32 -14.35 -5.01
C THR A 269 -6.15 -13.33 -5.75
N GLU A 270 -6.79 -13.78 -6.83
CA GLU A 270 -7.91 -13.09 -7.48
C GLU A 270 -9.21 -13.50 -6.78
N VAL A 271 -9.89 -12.55 -6.12
CA VAL A 271 -11.04 -12.88 -5.27
C VAL A 271 -12.21 -13.49 -6.06
N GLN A 272 -12.37 -13.12 -7.34
CA GLN A 272 -13.39 -13.69 -8.23
C GLN A 272 -13.09 -15.14 -8.65
N VAL A 273 -11.84 -15.56 -8.59
CA VAL A 273 -11.44 -16.95 -8.88
C VAL A 273 -11.66 -17.82 -7.66
N VAL A 274 -11.19 -17.37 -6.49
CA VAL A 274 -11.28 -18.15 -5.24
C VAL A 274 -12.71 -18.23 -4.72
N CYS A 275 -13.42 -17.10 -4.68
CA CYS A 275 -14.82 -17.01 -4.21
C CYS A 275 -15.82 -16.97 -5.37
N LYS A 276 -15.57 -17.75 -6.43
CA LYS A 276 -16.38 -17.74 -7.65
C LYS A 276 -17.88 -17.95 -7.36
N GLY A 277 -18.70 -17.01 -7.81
CA GLY A 277 -20.17 -17.06 -7.66
C GLY A 277 -20.66 -16.83 -6.23
N GLN A 278 -19.78 -16.42 -5.32
CA GLN A 278 -20.10 -16.11 -3.93
C GLN A 278 -19.96 -14.60 -3.67
N PRO A 279 -20.59 -14.06 -2.62
CA PRO A 279 -20.54 -12.64 -2.29
C PRO A 279 -19.13 -12.03 -2.25
N ALA A 280 -18.15 -12.72 -1.64
CA ALA A 280 -16.77 -12.26 -1.56
C ALA A 280 -16.00 -12.27 -2.90
N GLY A 281 -16.53 -12.94 -3.92
CA GLY A 281 -16.04 -12.89 -5.30
C GLY A 281 -16.88 -11.95 -6.18
N GLY A 282 -17.61 -11.01 -5.56
CA GLY A 282 -18.45 -10.04 -6.25
C GLY A 282 -17.68 -8.83 -6.80
N LEU A 283 -18.35 -7.69 -6.77
CA LEU A 283 -17.84 -6.40 -7.24
C LEU A 283 -17.02 -5.73 -6.13
N TYR A 284 -15.70 -5.80 -6.26
CA TYR A 284 -14.76 -5.07 -5.40
C TYR A 284 -13.92 -4.14 -6.25
N THR A 285 -14.04 -2.84 -5.97
CA THR A 285 -13.21 -1.73 -6.45
C THR A 285 -11.78 -1.83 -5.93
N HIS A 286 -10.91 -0.95 -6.42
CA HIS A 286 -9.53 -0.85 -5.99
C HIS A 286 -9.39 -0.69 -4.45
N GLU A 287 -10.19 0.19 -3.84
CA GLU A 287 -10.24 0.45 -2.39
C GLU A 287 -11.07 -0.57 -1.60
N SER A 288 -12.22 -1.03 -2.10
CA SER A 288 -13.06 -1.97 -1.34
C SER A 288 -12.44 -3.36 -1.19
N MET A 289 -11.39 -3.68 -1.93
CA MET A 289 -10.53 -4.83 -1.64
C MET A 289 -9.98 -4.85 -0.21
N LEU A 290 -9.86 -3.70 0.46
CA LEU A 290 -9.48 -3.59 1.87
C LEU A 290 -10.58 -4.07 2.84
N LEU A 291 -11.82 -4.16 2.37
CA LEU A 291 -12.99 -4.62 3.12
C LEU A 291 -13.34 -6.09 2.83
N ASN A 292 -12.74 -6.65 1.79
CA ASN A 292 -13.10 -7.98 1.29
C ASN A 292 -12.83 -9.05 2.36
N PRO A 293 -13.78 -9.96 2.64
CA PRO A 293 -13.61 -10.96 3.70
C PRO A 293 -12.52 -11.99 3.38
N LEU A 294 -12.30 -12.34 2.11
CA LEU A 294 -11.19 -13.22 1.71
C LEU A 294 -9.85 -12.50 1.87
N THR A 295 -9.77 -11.21 1.51
CA THR A 295 -8.58 -10.38 1.78
C THR A 295 -8.23 -10.40 3.26
N TYR A 296 -9.19 -10.09 4.13
CA TYR A 296 -8.96 -10.08 5.57
C TYR A 296 -8.54 -11.47 6.09
N ALA A 297 -9.22 -12.54 5.66
CA ALA A 297 -8.88 -13.90 6.07
C ALA A 297 -7.45 -14.29 5.67
N LEU A 298 -7.00 -13.93 4.46
CA LEU A 298 -5.63 -14.18 4.00
C LEU A 298 -4.59 -13.29 4.68
N VAL A 299 -4.94 -12.05 5.03
CA VAL A 299 -4.09 -11.20 5.89
C VAL A 299 -3.88 -11.88 7.24
N VAL A 300 -4.96 -12.29 7.92
CA VAL A 300 -4.85 -12.98 9.22
C VAL A 300 -4.04 -14.26 9.09
N ASP A 301 -4.30 -15.06 8.06
CA ASP A 301 -3.60 -16.32 7.83
C ASP A 301 -2.10 -16.12 7.59
N ALA A 302 -1.71 -15.11 6.80
CA ALA A 302 -0.30 -14.73 6.60
C ALA A 302 0.36 -14.28 7.92
N LEU A 303 -0.32 -13.45 8.72
CA LEU A 303 0.23 -12.93 9.98
C LEU A 303 0.32 -13.97 11.11
N THR A 304 -0.28 -15.15 10.92
CA THR A 304 -0.37 -16.19 11.97
C THR A 304 0.32 -17.50 11.60
N HIS A 305 0.91 -17.60 10.41
CA HIS A 305 1.60 -18.79 9.91
C HIS A 305 2.96 -18.45 9.29
N GLU A 306 3.81 -19.46 9.13
CA GLU A 306 5.02 -19.31 8.32
C GLU A 306 4.68 -19.34 6.83
N GLY A 307 5.33 -18.46 6.07
CA GLY A 307 5.09 -18.30 4.64
C GLY A 307 3.83 -17.48 4.35
N PRO A 308 3.49 -17.28 3.06
CA PRO A 308 2.35 -16.44 2.69
C PRO A 308 1.05 -17.04 3.19
N GLY A 309 0.00 -16.21 3.22
CA GLY A 309 -1.37 -16.65 3.43
C GLY A 309 -1.77 -17.68 2.39
N GLN A 310 -2.44 -18.75 2.79
CA GLN A 310 -2.81 -19.87 1.93
C GLN A 310 -4.31 -20.07 1.91
N VAL A 311 -4.88 -20.03 0.71
CA VAL A 311 -6.31 -20.29 0.46
C VAL A 311 -6.73 -21.66 1.02
N GLY A 312 -5.86 -22.66 0.94
CA GLY A 312 -6.13 -24.02 1.43
C GLY A 312 -6.28 -24.14 2.96
N ARG A 313 -5.91 -23.12 3.74
CA ARG A 313 -6.10 -23.07 5.20
C ARG A 313 -7.43 -22.46 5.62
N LEU A 314 -8.21 -21.92 4.67
CA LEU A 314 -9.43 -21.18 4.96
C LEU A 314 -10.69 -22.04 4.77
N ASP A 315 -11.70 -21.82 5.61
CA ASP A 315 -13.06 -22.27 5.35
C ASP A 315 -13.74 -21.33 4.33
N LEU A 316 -13.59 -21.64 3.05
CA LEU A 316 -14.11 -20.82 1.96
C LEU A 316 -15.63 -20.74 1.94
N ALA A 317 -16.36 -21.73 2.48
CA ALA A 317 -17.81 -21.67 2.53
C ALA A 317 -18.27 -20.51 3.44
N SER A 318 -17.61 -20.36 4.58
CA SER A 318 -17.85 -19.27 5.52
C SER A 318 -17.29 -17.95 5.01
N VAL A 319 -15.99 -17.91 4.65
CA VAL A 319 -15.27 -16.70 4.24
C VAL A 319 -15.91 -16.07 3.00
N CYS A 320 -16.30 -16.88 2.02
CA CYS A 320 -16.84 -16.34 0.77
C CYS A 320 -18.31 -15.91 0.85
N SER A 321 -19.05 -16.27 1.90
CA SER A 321 -20.50 -16.03 2.02
C SER A 321 -20.90 -14.58 2.37
N SER A 322 -19.94 -13.74 2.70
CA SER A 322 -20.17 -12.35 3.12
C SER A 322 -19.63 -11.34 2.11
N VAL A 323 -20.16 -10.12 2.11
CA VAL A 323 -19.65 -9.01 1.28
C VAL A 323 -18.57 -8.21 2.02
N LEU A 324 -18.59 -8.20 3.36
CA LEU A 324 -17.62 -7.48 4.18
C LEU A 324 -16.92 -8.45 5.13
N ALA A 325 -15.65 -8.16 5.42
CA ALA A 325 -14.91 -8.85 6.47
C ALA A 325 -15.65 -8.75 7.82
N PRO A 326 -15.70 -9.84 8.62
CA PRO A 326 -16.33 -9.80 9.93
C PRO A 326 -15.78 -8.69 10.82
N GLY A 327 -16.67 -7.86 11.38
CA GLY A 327 -16.29 -6.68 12.18
C GLY A 327 -16.38 -5.35 11.42
N LEU A 328 -16.59 -5.39 10.10
CA LEU A 328 -16.87 -4.21 9.28
C LEU A 328 -18.37 -4.10 8.97
N GLY A 329 -18.85 -2.86 8.90
CA GLY A 329 -20.25 -2.53 8.59
C GLY A 329 -20.38 -1.50 7.47
N LEU A 330 -21.59 -0.96 7.32
CA LEU A 330 -21.88 0.01 6.26
C LEU A 330 -21.02 1.28 6.37
N GLN A 331 -20.78 1.78 7.59
CA GLN A 331 -19.94 2.97 7.77
C GLN A 331 -18.51 2.74 7.26
N ASP A 332 -17.94 1.58 7.57
CA ASP A 332 -16.60 1.18 7.13
C ASP A 332 -16.51 1.09 5.60
N LEU A 333 -17.57 0.59 4.97
CA LEU A 333 -17.72 0.56 3.52
C LEU A 333 -17.74 1.97 2.92
N LEU A 334 -18.58 2.86 3.45
CA LEU A 334 -18.70 4.24 2.96
C LEU A 334 -17.39 5.02 3.12
N GLU A 335 -16.72 4.88 4.27
CA GLU A 335 -15.46 5.56 4.55
C GLU A 335 -14.31 5.05 3.66
N THR A 336 -14.25 3.73 3.43
CA THR A 336 -13.24 3.15 2.54
C THR A 336 -13.48 3.51 1.08
N GLU A 337 -14.72 3.47 0.59
CA GLU A 337 -15.08 3.94 -0.76
C GLU A 337 -14.76 5.44 -0.94
N GLY A 338 -14.97 6.25 0.10
CA GLY A 338 -14.67 7.68 0.09
C GLY A 338 -13.17 8.02 -0.07
N LEU A 339 -12.26 7.04 0.11
CA LEU A 339 -10.83 7.24 -0.11
C LEU A 339 -10.52 7.71 -1.53
N VAL A 340 -11.26 7.24 -2.54
CA VAL A 340 -11.01 7.65 -3.94
C VAL A 340 -11.31 9.14 -4.17
N VAL A 341 -12.28 9.71 -3.45
CA VAL A 341 -12.61 11.14 -3.50
C VAL A 341 -11.48 11.97 -2.87
N LEU A 342 -10.97 11.52 -1.72
CA LEU A 342 -9.85 12.16 -1.04
C LEU A 342 -8.57 12.11 -1.89
N ALA A 343 -8.27 10.94 -2.47
CA ALA A 343 -7.13 10.77 -3.37
C ALA A 343 -7.25 11.68 -4.60
N ALA A 344 -8.44 11.82 -5.17
CA ALA A 344 -8.70 12.74 -6.28
C ALA A 344 -8.45 14.21 -5.89
N ALA A 345 -8.90 14.64 -4.71
CA ALA A 345 -8.67 16.00 -4.23
C ALA A 345 -7.17 16.29 -4.01
N LEU A 346 -6.44 15.34 -3.42
CA LEU A 346 -4.99 15.46 -3.23
C LEU A 346 -4.25 15.45 -4.56
N LEU A 347 -4.63 14.56 -5.48
CA LEU A 347 -4.09 14.54 -6.84
C LEU A 347 -4.32 15.88 -7.55
N LEU A 348 -5.51 16.46 -7.46
CA LEU A 348 -5.81 17.73 -8.11
C LEU A 348 -5.00 18.90 -7.51
N THR A 349 -4.81 18.90 -6.19
CA THR A 349 -4.18 20.02 -5.45
C THR A 349 -2.67 19.90 -5.30
N TYR A 350 -2.09 18.73 -5.58
CA TYR A 350 -0.65 18.52 -5.45
C TYR A 350 0.15 19.46 -6.38
N PRO A 351 1.12 20.22 -5.87
CA PRO A 351 1.72 21.32 -6.64
C PRO A 351 2.69 20.84 -7.72
N ASP A 352 3.37 19.71 -7.52
CA ASP A 352 4.34 19.21 -8.50
C ASP A 352 3.65 18.33 -9.54
N LYS A 353 3.54 18.87 -10.76
CA LYS A 353 2.84 18.27 -11.89
C LYS A 353 3.83 18.07 -13.04
N ARG A 354 3.98 16.85 -13.51
CA ARG A 354 5.00 16.40 -14.47
C ARG A 354 4.34 15.76 -15.70
N LEU A 355 4.91 16.03 -16.87
CA LEU A 355 4.61 15.30 -18.11
C LEU A 355 5.60 14.17 -18.38
N VAL A 356 6.73 14.19 -17.68
CA VAL A 356 7.83 13.26 -17.88
C VAL A 356 8.14 12.63 -16.54
N GLU A 357 8.35 11.32 -16.58
CA GLU A 357 8.75 10.54 -15.43
C GLU A 357 10.03 11.11 -14.79
N PRO A 358 10.12 11.20 -13.45
CA PRO A 358 11.35 11.54 -12.77
C PRO A 358 12.53 10.65 -13.20
N GLY A 359 13.73 11.21 -13.15
CA GLY A 359 14.95 10.43 -13.38
C GLY A 359 15.12 9.33 -12.33
N LEU A 360 15.57 8.15 -12.76
CA LEU A 360 15.91 7.08 -11.84
C LEU A 360 17.08 7.51 -10.94
N MET A 361 17.01 7.18 -9.65
CA MET A 361 18.09 7.35 -8.70
C MET A 361 19.31 6.52 -9.13
N ALA A 362 20.51 7.00 -8.81
CA ALA A 362 21.75 6.42 -9.31
C ALA A 362 21.88 4.91 -8.99
N TYR A 363 21.48 4.49 -7.78
CA TYR A 363 21.52 3.09 -7.35
C TYR A 363 20.61 2.15 -8.16
N ALA A 364 19.57 2.68 -8.82
CA ALA A 364 18.66 1.90 -9.65
C ALA A 364 19.22 1.68 -11.07
N THR A 365 20.13 2.56 -11.49
CA THR A 365 20.76 2.54 -12.81
C THR A 365 22.10 1.79 -12.84
N SER A 366 22.71 1.51 -11.68
CA SER A 366 24.06 0.94 -11.54
C SER A 366 24.14 -0.58 -11.68
#